data_AF-A0A2N0Q2P5-F1
#
_entry.id   AF-A0A2N0Q2P5-F1
#
_cell.length_a   1.000
_cell.length_b   1.000
_cell.length_c   1.000
_cell.angle_alpha   90.00
_cell.angle_beta   90.00
_cell.angle_gamma   90.00
#
_symmetry.space_group_name_H-M   'P 1'
#
loop_
_entity.id
_entity.type
_entity.pdbx_description
1 polymer ?
#
loop_
_entity_poly.entity_id
_entity_poly.type
_entity_poly.pdbx_seq_one_letter_code
_entity_poly.pdbx_strand_id
1 'polypeptide(L)'
;LVLEYVKHDLRSYLYKTNNPITLGQKLIIIKRISYGLHIIHDMKLIHKDLHPGNILIDGVTLISDFGFCIPTNKTSSDSNVYGVMPYMAPEILRGEQHTLASDVYSLGIIMNEIVTVTPPFNNQPHDHFLVLDICRGLRPNTIRTETTETSNSLNFLKELNKLIERCWDANSENRPTSGEVCDISLNILNDYTNQKQAEEQKNPSYNFDETIDTTLKKNPSITIETHSEANYTSGILDLPPNLPEPTNWPNQQEFISSRIYSQDLLASKFIFFLYISICLFKIMKLINILFLPL
;
A
#
# COMPACT_ATOMS: atom_id res chain seq x y z
N LEU A 1 -30.74 -4.11 5.53
CA LEU A 1 -30.35 -2.71 5.29
C LEU A 1 -30.71 -2.38 3.84
N VAL A 2 -31.39 -1.26 3.56
CA VAL A 2 -31.61 -0.79 2.18
C VAL A 2 -30.71 0.43 2.00
N LEU A 3 -29.83 0.38 1.00
CA LEU A 3 -28.82 1.43 0.73
C LEU A 3 -28.95 1.94 -0.70
N GLU A 4 -28.41 3.13 -0.94
CA GLU A 4 -28.24 3.68 -2.28
C GLU A 4 -27.27 2.82 -3.08
N TYR A 5 -27.59 2.59 -4.36
CA TYR A 5 -26.72 1.86 -5.27
C TYR A 5 -25.66 2.81 -5.84
N VAL A 6 -24.38 2.44 -5.66
CA VAL A 6 -23.26 3.16 -6.25
C VAL A 6 -22.54 2.22 -7.21
N LYS A 7 -22.28 2.70 -8.43
CA LYS A 7 -21.91 1.84 -9.56
C LYS A 7 -20.51 1.23 -9.47
N HIS A 8 -19.57 1.89 -8.81
CA HIS A 8 -18.16 1.50 -8.80
C HIS A 8 -17.56 1.65 -7.41
N ASP A 9 -16.71 0.70 -7.00
CA ASP A 9 -15.71 0.95 -5.96
C ASP A 9 -14.48 1.68 -6.57
N LEU A 10 -13.63 2.25 -5.72
CA LEU A 10 -12.46 3.03 -6.13
C LEU A 10 -11.51 2.18 -6.97
N ARG A 11 -11.26 0.92 -6.60
CA ARG A 11 -10.39 0.03 -7.38
C ARG A 11 -10.95 -0.13 -8.79
N SER A 12 -12.20 -0.58 -8.92
CA SER A 12 -12.85 -0.71 -10.23
C SER A 12 -12.89 0.59 -11.03
N TYR A 13 -12.90 1.76 -10.36
CA TYR A 13 -12.84 3.07 -10.98
C TYR A 13 -11.45 3.45 -11.49
N LEU A 14 -10.39 3.18 -10.72
CA LEU A 14 -9.00 3.47 -11.08
C LEU A 14 -8.53 2.68 -12.31
N TYR A 15 -8.94 1.41 -12.41
CA TYR A 15 -8.47 0.48 -13.46
C TYR A 15 -9.35 0.47 -14.72
N LYS A 16 -10.26 1.43 -14.89
CA LYS A 16 -11.01 1.56 -16.13
C LYS A 16 -10.07 1.88 -17.28
N THR A 17 -10.07 1.03 -18.31
CA THR A 17 -9.23 1.20 -19.50
C THR A 17 -9.70 2.33 -20.42
N ASN A 18 -10.98 2.68 -20.35
CA ASN A 18 -11.58 3.74 -21.15
C ASN A 18 -11.60 5.03 -20.33
N ASN A 19 -10.83 6.03 -20.76
CA ASN A 19 -10.64 7.34 -20.11
C ASN A 19 -9.87 7.28 -18.78
N PRO A 20 -8.53 7.32 -18.83
CA PRO A 20 -7.70 7.44 -17.64
C PRO A 20 -8.07 8.67 -16.83
N ILE A 21 -8.04 8.53 -15.50
CA ILE A 21 -8.33 9.63 -14.59
C ILE A 21 -7.19 10.66 -14.57
N THR A 22 -7.54 11.94 -14.61
CA THR A 22 -6.55 13.04 -14.56
C THR A 22 -6.01 13.22 -13.15
N LEU A 23 -4.87 13.90 -13.01
CA LEU A 23 -4.34 14.24 -11.69
C LEU A 23 -5.32 15.08 -10.86
N GLY A 24 -5.98 16.08 -11.46
CA GLY A 24 -6.98 16.87 -10.75
C GLY A 24 -8.12 16.02 -10.17
N GLN A 25 -8.60 15.03 -10.94
CA GLN A 25 -9.61 14.08 -10.46
C GLN A 25 -9.09 13.23 -9.29
N LYS A 26 -7.84 12.77 -9.36
CA LYS A 26 -7.19 12.03 -8.27
C LYS A 26 -7.10 12.85 -6.99
N LEU A 27 -6.67 14.11 -7.07
CA LEU A 27 -6.57 14.99 -5.91
C LEU A 27 -7.95 15.28 -5.29
N ILE A 28 -8.98 15.45 -6.11
CA ILE A 28 -10.37 15.58 -5.65
C ILE A 28 -10.83 14.32 -4.90
N ILE A 29 -10.55 13.13 -5.44
CA ILE A 29 -10.88 11.85 -4.79
C ILE A 29 -10.17 11.75 -3.44
N ILE A 30 -8.86 12.01 -3.39
CA ILE A 30 -8.06 12.02 -2.15
C ILE A 30 -8.69 12.96 -1.12
N LYS A 31 -8.95 14.21 -1.48
CA LYS A 31 -9.55 15.19 -0.58
C LYS A 31 -10.91 14.73 -0.04
N ARG A 32 -11.74 14.09 -0.88
CA ARG A 32 -13.06 13.59 -0.47
C ARG A 32 -12.95 12.41 0.48
N ILE A 33 -12.03 11.47 0.24
CA ILE A 33 -11.78 10.35 1.16
C ILE A 33 -11.25 10.88 2.50
N SER A 34 -10.27 11.78 2.48
CA SER A 34 -9.73 12.40 3.69
C SER A 34 -10.80 13.11 4.52
N TYR A 35 -11.71 13.85 3.85
CA TYR A 35 -12.85 14.47 4.51
C TYR A 35 -13.82 13.44 5.10
N GLY A 36 -14.14 12.38 4.36
CA GLY A 36 -14.98 11.29 4.86
C GLY A 36 -14.38 10.62 6.11
N LEU A 37 -13.08 10.33 6.08
CA LEU A 37 -12.40 9.72 7.23
C LEU A 37 -12.36 10.68 8.43
N HIS A 38 -12.14 11.97 8.18
CA HIS A 38 -12.18 12.99 9.22
C HIS A 38 -13.54 13.00 9.94
N ILE A 39 -14.66 12.94 9.21
CA ILE A 39 -16.00 12.85 9.82
C ILE A 39 -16.13 11.61 10.70
N ILE A 40 -15.71 10.44 10.22
CA ILE A 40 -15.76 9.18 10.97
C ILE A 40 -14.97 9.30 12.28
N HIS A 41 -13.76 9.85 12.20
CA HIS A 41 -12.89 10.03 13.36
C HIS A 41 -13.38 11.10 14.34
N ASP A 42 -14.00 12.18 13.84
CA ASP A 42 -14.61 13.21 14.67
C ASP A 42 -15.78 12.66 15.49
N MET A 43 -16.55 11.74 14.88
CA MET A 43 -17.57 10.93 15.55
C MET A 43 -17.00 9.86 16.52
N LYS A 44 -15.68 9.84 16.72
CA LYS A 44 -14.97 8.88 17.59
C LYS A 44 -15.17 7.42 17.16
N LEU A 45 -15.22 7.17 15.85
CA LEU A 45 -15.29 5.84 15.26
C LEU A 45 -13.97 5.48 14.56
N ILE A 46 -13.64 4.20 14.58
CA ILE A 46 -12.52 3.58 13.86
C ILE A 46 -13.12 2.70 12.77
N HIS A 47 -12.68 2.84 11.52
CA HIS A 47 -13.23 2.11 10.38
C HIS A 47 -12.82 0.64 10.35
N LYS A 48 -11.55 0.35 10.66
CA LYS A 48 -10.91 -0.97 10.71
C LYS A 48 -10.68 -1.68 9.37
N ASP A 49 -11.56 -1.51 8.40
CA ASP A 49 -11.42 -2.15 7.06
C ASP A 49 -11.39 -1.12 5.92
N LEU A 50 -10.55 -0.09 6.05
CA LEU A 50 -10.45 0.96 5.04
C LEU A 50 -9.55 0.51 3.89
N HIS A 51 -10.14 0.26 2.72
CA HIS A 51 -9.42 -0.09 1.49
C HIS A 51 -10.22 0.38 0.26
N PRO A 52 -9.64 0.37 -0.97
CA PRO A 52 -10.31 0.86 -2.17
C PRO A 52 -11.65 0.19 -2.52
N GLY A 53 -11.84 -1.07 -2.09
CA GLY A 53 -13.10 -1.79 -2.27
C GLY A 53 -14.25 -1.22 -1.42
N ASN A 54 -13.92 -0.56 -0.32
CA ASN A 54 -14.88 0.09 0.59
C ASN A 54 -15.00 1.60 0.32
N ILE A 55 -14.45 2.10 -0.80
CA ILE A 55 -14.63 3.48 -1.25
C ILE A 55 -15.50 3.46 -2.51
N LEU A 56 -16.67 4.08 -2.47
CA LEU A 56 -17.62 4.09 -3.57
C LEU A 56 -17.48 5.37 -4.41
N ILE A 57 -17.55 5.24 -5.74
CA ILE A 57 -17.36 6.31 -6.71
C ILE A 57 -18.50 6.33 -7.74
N ASP A 58 -19.29 7.40 -7.76
CA ASP A 58 -20.27 7.70 -8.83
C ASP A 58 -20.65 9.19 -8.82
N GLY A 59 -19.80 10.05 -9.40
CA GLY A 59 -19.92 11.52 -9.29
C GLY A 59 -19.58 12.08 -7.90
N VAL A 60 -19.83 11.30 -6.85
CA VAL A 60 -19.40 11.48 -5.46
C VAL A 60 -18.33 10.47 -5.07
N THR A 61 -17.72 10.66 -3.90
CA THR A 61 -16.74 9.73 -3.31
C THR A 61 -17.12 9.51 -1.85
N LEU A 62 -17.41 8.26 -1.48
CA LEU A 62 -17.96 7.90 -0.17
C LEU A 62 -17.18 6.75 0.44
N ILE A 63 -16.90 6.81 1.74
CA ILE A 63 -16.44 5.66 2.52
C ILE A 63 -17.68 4.83 2.89
N SER A 64 -17.57 3.51 2.75
CA SER A 64 -18.65 2.55 2.94
C SER A 64 -18.19 1.34 3.78
N ASP A 65 -19.11 0.41 4.02
CA ASP A 65 -18.90 -0.78 4.85
C ASP A 65 -18.47 -0.49 6.30
N PHE A 66 -19.42 0.04 7.05
CA PHE A 66 -19.27 0.31 8.48
C PHE A 66 -19.48 -0.95 9.35
N GLY A 67 -19.53 -2.15 8.76
CA GLY A 67 -19.86 -3.39 9.47
C GLY A 67 -18.87 -3.74 10.60
N PHE A 68 -17.61 -3.32 10.45
CA PHE A 68 -16.55 -3.52 11.43
C PHE A 68 -16.25 -2.30 12.29
N CYS A 69 -16.94 -1.17 12.08
CA CYS A 69 -16.65 0.07 12.78
C CYS A 69 -16.87 -0.07 14.29
N ILE A 70 -15.95 0.47 15.08
CA ILE A 70 -16.08 0.51 16.54
C ILE A 70 -15.82 1.91 17.10
N PRO A 71 -16.47 2.29 18.22
CA PRO A 71 -16.10 3.46 18.98
C PRO A 71 -14.67 3.37 19.53
N THR A 72 -13.96 4.50 19.60
CA THR A 72 -12.57 4.55 20.13
C THR A 72 -12.44 4.15 21.61
N ASN A 73 -13.54 4.16 22.36
CA ASN A 73 -13.58 3.73 23.76
C ASN A 73 -13.87 2.23 23.94
N LYS A 74 -14.02 1.48 22.84
CA LYS A 74 -14.19 0.03 22.87
C LYS A 74 -12.96 -0.67 22.29
N THR A 75 -12.59 -1.79 22.89
CA THR A 75 -11.62 -2.72 22.33
C THR A 75 -12.35 -3.83 21.57
N SER A 76 -11.75 -4.31 20.48
CA SER A 76 -12.27 -5.48 19.77
C SER A 76 -12.01 -6.71 20.64
N SER A 77 -13.03 -7.54 20.87
CA SER A 77 -12.86 -8.83 21.54
C SER A 77 -12.33 -9.93 20.62
N ASP A 78 -12.22 -9.63 19.32
CA ASP A 78 -11.82 -10.59 18.31
C ASP A 78 -10.32 -10.88 18.41
N SER A 79 -9.98 -12.17 18.54
CA SER A 79 -8.59 -12.63 18.51
C SER A 79 -7.99 -12.63 17.10
N ASN A 80 -8.85 -12.57 16.08
CA ASN A 80 -8.44 -12.70 14.68
C ASN A 80 -8.27 -11.32 14.06
N VAL A 81 -7.18 -11.16 13.31
CA VAL A 81 -6.96 -9.97 12.50
C VAL A 81 -7.73 -10.11 11.19
N TYR A 82 -8.57 -9.12 10.88
CA TYR A 82 -9.41 -9.08 9.69
C TYR A 82 -9.10 -7.82 8.88
N GLY A 83 -9.00 -7.95 7.56
CA GLY A 83 -8.88 -6.83 6.64
C GLY A 83 -8.19 -7.20 5.34
N VAL A 84 -7.66 -6.19 4.65
CA VAL A 84 -6.90 -6.36 3.39
C VAL A 84 -5.42 -6.08 3.63
N MET A 85 -4.61 -7.13 3.78
CA MET A 85 -3.20 -7.10 4.25
C MET A 85 -2.36 -5.91 3.73
N PRO A 86 -2.28 -5.60 2.43
CA PRO A 86 -1.50 -4.46 1.93
C PRO A 86 -1.85 -3.07 2.49
N TYR A 87 -3.08 -2.88 2.99
CA TYR A 87 -3.56 -1.59 3.53
C TYR A 87 -3.50 -1.54 5.05
N MET A 88 -3.12 -2.63 5.72
CA MET A 88 -3.12 -2.73 7.17
C MET A 88 -1.84 -2.15 7.75
N ALA A 89 -1.99 -1.39 8.84
CA ALA A 89 -0.87 -0.82 9.55
C ALA A 89 -0.01 -1.92 10.19
N PRO A 90 1.32 -1.74 10.31
CA PRO A 90 2.23 -2.79 10.78
C PRO A 90 1.92 -3.24 12.23
N GLU A 91 1.43 -2.35 13.09
CA GLU A 91 0.98 -2.72 14.43
C GLU A 91 -0.24 -3.65 14.41
N ILE A 92 -1.16 -3.47 13.46
CA ILE A 92 -2.33 -4.34 13.31
C ILE A 92 -1.92 -5.71 12.78
N LEU A 93 -0.96 -5.74 11.86
CA LEU A 93 -0.36 -6.98 11.38
C LEU A 93 0.39 -7.75 12.48
N ARG A 94 0.73 -7.09 13.60
CA ARG A 94 1.27 -7.73 14.81
C ARG A 94 0.20 -8.22 15.79
N GLY A 95 -1.08 -8.02 15.45
CA GLY A 95 -2.21 -8.38 16.32
C GLY A 95 -2.56 -7.30 17.36
N GLU A 96 -2.01 -6.09 17.23
CA GLU A 96 -2.41 -4.97 18.08
C GLU A 96 -3.80 -4.44 17.67
N GLN A 97 -4.41 -3.65 18.56
CA GLN A 97 -5.76 -3.16 18.35
C GLN A 97 -5.80 -2.03 17.30
N HIS A 98 -6.87 -2.00 16.51
CA HIS A 98 -7.12 -0.90 15.59
C HIS A 98 -7.28 0.43 16.34
N THR A 99 -6.76 1.49 15.72
CA THR A 99 -6.80 2.86 16.21
C THR A 99 -7.18 3.82 15.09
N LEU A 100 -7.49 5.07 15.42
CA LEU A 100 -7.66 6.14 14.41
C LEU A 100 -6.39 6.26 13.53
N ALA A 101 -5.20 6.13 14.12
CA ALA A 101 -3.94 6.17 13.41
C ALA A 101 -3.74 4.97 12.46
N SER A 102 -4.34 3.82 12.76
CA SER A 102 -4.32 2.66 11.85
C SER A 102 -5.18 2.90 10.59
N ASP A 103 -6.33 3.59 10.71
CA ASP A 103 -7.09 3.99 9.53
C ASP A 103 -6.33 5.04 8.69
N VAL A 104 -5.58 5.95 9.33
CA VAL A 104 -4.74 6.94 8.62
C VAL A 104 -3.64 6.24 7.83
N TYR A 105 -3.04 5.17 8.36
CA TYR A 105 -2.09 4.35 7.61
C TYR A 105 -2.74 3.80 6.34
N SER A 106 -3.91 3.19 6.46
CA SER A 106 -4.66 2.67 5.31
C SER A 106 -4.97 3.77 4.30
N LEU A 107 -5.35 4.97 4.76
CA LEU A 107 -5.54 6.14 3.91
C LEU A 107 -4.25 6.52 3.15
N GLY A 108 -3.08 6.48 3.81
CA GLY A 108 -1.79 6.69 3.17
C GLY A 108 -1.53 5.74 2.00
N ILE A 109 -1.79 4.45 2.20
CA ILE A 109 -1.66 3.42 1.16
C ILE A 109 -2.65 3.67 0.00
N ILE A 110 -3.90 4.01 0.31
CA ILE A 110 -4.93 4.34 -0.69
C ILE A 110 -4.53 5.57 -1.51
N MET A 111 -4.04 6.63 -0.85
CA MET A 111 -3.55 7.83 -1.53
C MET A 111 -2.42 7.48 -2.51
N ASN A 112 -1.47 6.63 -2.10
CA ASN A 112 -0.41 6.18 -2.99
C ASN A 112 -0.94 5.41 -4.21
N GLU A 113 -1.89 4.48 -4.01
CA GLU A 113 -2.52 3.74 -5.12
C GLU A 113 -3.27 4.68 -6.07
N ILE A 114 -4.02 5.66 -5.57
CA ILE A 114 -4.72 6.63 -6.41
C ILE A 114 -3.72 7.36 -7.33
N VAL A 115 -2.59 7.80 -6.77
CA VAL A 115 -1.66 8.63 -7.54
C VAL A 115 -0.83 7.80 -8.52
N THR A 116 -0.34 6.64 -8.10
CA THR A 116 0.43 5.73 -8.94
C THR A 116 -0.42 4.94 -9.93
N VAL A 117 -1.72 4.80 -9.64
CA VAL A 117 -2.64 3.81 -10.26
C VAL A 117 -2.15 2.37 -10.07
N THR A 118 -1.25 2.09 -9.12
CA THR A 118 -0.69 0.75 -8.93
C THR A 118 -1.12 0.19 -7.59
N PRO A 119 -1.70 -1.03 -7.53
CA PRO A 119 -2.04 -1.64 -6.26
C PRO A 119 -0.77 -1.82 -5.41
N PRO A 120 -0.85 -1.62 -4.08
CA PRO A 120 0.30 -1.83 -3.21
C PRO A 120 0.80 -3.27 -3.34
N PHE A 121 2.12 -3.42 -3.50
CA PHE A 121 2.81 -4.72 -3.58
C PHE A 121 2.32 -5.64 -4.72
N ASN A 122 1.80 -5.09 -5.81
CA ASN A 122 1.21 -5.84 -6.94
C ASN A 122 2.14 -6.86 -7.59
N ASN A 123 3.45 -6.73 -7.45
CA ASN A 123 4.45 -7.56 -8.10
C ASN A 123 4.92 -8.76 -7.26
N GLN A 124 4.29 -9.05 -6.12
CA GLN A 124 4.70 -10.13 -5.23
C GLN A 124 3.52 -10.83 -4.53
N PRO A 125 3.72 -12.07 -3.99
CA PRO A 125 2.71 -12.74 -3.19
C PRO A 125 2.31 -11.95 -1.93
N HIS A 126 1.05 -12.06 -1.52
CA HIS A 126 0.56 -11.53 -0.25
C HIS A 126 0.57 -12.62 0.83
N ASP A 127 1.76 -13.01 1.26
CA ASP A 127 1.98 -14.03 2.27
C ASP A 127 2.69 -13.48 3.52
N HIS A 128 3.10 -14.37 4.42
CA HIS A 128 3.79 -14.01 5.67
C HIS A 128 5.11 -13.25 5.47
N PHE A 129 5.81 -13.42 4.33
CA PHE A 129 7.03 -12.65 4.08
C PHE A 129 6.71 -11.20 3.76
N LEU A 130 5.59 -10.92 3.08
CA LEU A 130 5.14 -9.55 2.87
C LEU A 130 4.81 -8.87 4.20
N VAL A 131 4.10 -9.58 5.08
CA VAL A 131 3.78 -9.09 6.44
C VAL A 131 5.05 -8.73 7.20
N LEU A 132 6.05 -9.62 7.19
CA LEU A 132 7.34 -9.41 7.82
C LEU A 132 8.07 -8.20 7.21
N ASP A 133 8.05 -8.07 5.89
CA ASP A 133 8.70 -6.97 5.18
C ASP A 133 8.04 -5.62 5.49
N ILE A 134 6.70 -5.56 5.59
CA ILE A 134 5.96 -4.36 6.00
C ILE A 134 6.36 -3.93 7.42
N CYS A 135 6.48 -4.88 8.35
CA CYS A 135 6.96 -4.61 9.71
C CYS A 135 8.41 -4.11 9.72
N ARG A 136 9.27 -4.63 8.83
CA ARG A 136 10.66 -4.17 8.65
C ARG A 136 10.80 -2.83 7.89
N GLY A 137 9.67 -2.21 7.52
CA GLY A 137 9.64 -0.88 6.91
C GLY A 137 9.49 -0.85 5.40
N LEU A 138 9.15 -1.96 4.75
CA LEU A 138 8.76 -1.95 3.34
C LEU A 138 7.50 -1.11 3.16
N ARG A 139 7.49 -0.24 2.18
CA ARG A 139 6.34 0.55 1.74
C ARG A 139 6.18 0.45 0.21
N PRO A 140 4.98 0.71 -0.32
CA PRO A 140 4.80 0.83 -1.76
C PRO A 140 5.73 1.89 -2.38
N ASN A 141 6.10 1.69 -3.64
CA ASN A 141 6.85 2.71 -4.38
C ASN A 141 6.02 3.99 -4.50
N THR A 142 6.60 5.12 -4.10
CA THR A 142 6.02 6.45 -4.29
C THR A 142 6.30 6.97 -5.70
N ILE A 143 5.69 8.10 -6.03
CA ILE A 143 5.99 8.82 -7.27
C ILE A 143 7.44 9.29 -7.21
N ARG A 144 8.25 8.89 -8.20
CA ARG A 144 9.62 9.42 -8.33
C ARG A 144 9.57 10.90 -8.72
N THR A 145 9.98 11.76 -7.79
CA THR A 145 10.13 13.21 -8.02
C THR A 145 11.57 13.61 -8.35
N GLU A 146 12.50 12.67 -8.45
CA GLU A 146 13.94 12.91 -8.70
C GLU A 146 14.20 13.70 -10.00
N THR A 147 13.31 13.61 -10.99
CA THR A 147 13.39 14.42 -12.23
C THR A 147 12.82 15.85 -12.07
N THR A 148 12.38 16.25 -10.88
CA THR A 148 11.72 17.55 -10.60
C THR A 148 12.48 18.42 -9.60
N GLU A 149 13.73 18.06 -9.26
CA GLU A 149 14.56 18.91 -8.41
C GLU A 149 14.88 20.27 -9.06
N THR A 150 14.76 20.37 -10.38
CA THR A 150 15.05 21.58 -11.15
C THR A 150 13.83 22.46 -11.46
N SER A 151 12.59 22.05 -11.13
CA SER A 151 11.40 22.86 -11.37
C SER A 151 10.59 23.10 -10.08
N ASN A 152 10.52 24.36 -9.63
CA ASN A 152 9.58 24.82 -8.60
C ASN A 152 8.10 24.52 -9.00
N SER A 153 7.87 24.17 -10.26
CA SER A 153 6.59 23.94 -10.92
C SER A 153 5.82 22.70 -10.44
N LEU A 154 6.29 21.91 -9.46
CA LEU A 154 5.58 20.71 -9.00
C LEU A 154 5.65 20.53 -7.47
N ASN A 155 5.73 21.62 -6.71
CA ASN A 155 5.84 21.55 -5.24
C ASN A 155 4.68 20.78 -4.59
N PHE A 156 3.46 20.90 -5.12
CA PHE A 156 2.30 20.16 -4.62
C PHE A 156 2.48 18.63 -4.70
N LEU A 157 3.24 18.09 -5.67
CA LEU A 157 3.55 16.66 -5.73
C LEU A 157 4.53 16.24 -4.64
N LYS A 158 5.51 17.09 -4.32
CA LYS A 158 6.44 16.84 -3.21
C LYS A 158 5.70 16.84 -1.88
N GLU A 159 4.79 17.79 -1.68
CA GLU A 159 3.95 17.83 -0.49
C GLU A 159 2.97 16.64 -0.41
N LEU A 160 2.43 16.19 -1.54
CA LEU A 160 1.61 14.97 -1.60
C LEU A 160 2.40 13.72 -1.20
N ASN A 161 3.62 13.53 -1.72
CA ASN A 161 4.48 12.42 -1.34
C ASN A 161 4.81 12.47 0.16
N LYS A 162 5.18 13.64 0.69
CA LYS A 162 5.42 13.82 2.13
C LYS A 162 4.20 13.49 2.98
N LEU A 163 3.00 13.90 2.54
CA LEU A 163 1.75 13.58 3.23
C LEU A 163 1.51 12.07 3.28
N ILE A 164 1.63 11.39 2.13
CA ILE A 164 1.53 9.92 2.02
C ILE A 164 2.55 9.27 2.98
N GLU A 165 3.79 9.76 2.96
CA GLU A 165 4.86 9.20 3.78
C GLU A 165 4.65 9.37 5.28
N ARG A 166 4.11 10.51 5.69
CA ARG A 166 3.72 10.72 7.09
C ARG A 166 2.53 9.85 7.50
N CYS A 167 1.59 9.56 6.60
CA CYS A 167 0.44 8.72 6.92
C CYS A 167 0.83 7.26 7.19
N TRP A 168 1.84 6.73 6.51
CA TRP A 168 2.26 5.34 6.66
C TRP A 168 3.50 5.13 7.55
N ASP A 169 3.81 6.11 8.42
CA ASP A 169 4.91 5.99 9.38
C ASP A 169 4.73 4.73 10.24
N ALA A 170 5.82 3.99 10.47
CA ALA A 170 5.81 2.80 11.30
C ALA A 170 5.37 3.10 12.73
N ASN A 171 5.75 4.26 13.29
CA ASN A 171 5.23 4.72 14.56
C ASN A 171 3.88 5.42 14.35
N SER A 172 2.82 4.85 14.92
CA SER A 172 1.47 5.39 14.83
C SER A 172 1.32 6.81 15.40
N GLU A 173 2.16 7.21 16.37
CA GLU A 173 2.12 8.54 16.98
C GLU A 173 2.68 9.65 16.07
N ASN A 174 3.52 9.28 15.09
CA ASN A 174 4.07 10.23 14.12
C ASN A 174 3.08 10.54 12.99
N ARG A 175 2.01 9.74 12.87
CA ARG A 175 1.03 9.90 11.79
C ARG A 175 0.16 11.14 12.06
N PRO A 176 -0.17 11.92 11.01
CA PRO A 176 -1.11 13.02 11.15
C PRO A 176 -2.49 12.49 11.55
N THR A 177 -3.29 13.33 12.21
CA THR A 177 -4.72 13.08 12.38
C THR A 177 -5.45 13.15 11.04
N SER A 178 -6.61 12.50 10.91
CA SER A 178 -7.44 12.60 9.69
C SER A 178 -7.87 14.04 9.37
N GLY A 179 -8.02 14.89 10.38
CA GLY A 179 -8.26 16.33 10.20
C GLY A 179 -7.08 17.02 9.51
N GLU A 180 -5.86 16.82 9.99
CA GLU A 180 -4.65 17.35 9.34
C GLU A 180 -4.48 16.81 7.92
N VAL A 181 -4.76 15.52 7.68
CA VAL A 181 -4.72 14.95 6.33
C VAL A 181 -5.75 15.63 5.42
N CYS A 182 -6.95 15.89 5.92
CA CYS A 182 -7.99 16.63 5.19
C CYS A 182 -7.53 18.04 4.81
N ASP A 183 -7.00 18.80 5.77
CA ASP A 183 -6.53 20.17 5.54
C ASP A 183 -5.35 20.24 4.56
N ILE A 184 -4.34 19.38 4.75
CA ILE A 184 -3.18 19.32 3.85
C ILE A 184 -3.61 18.91 2.44
N SER A 185 -4.51 17.92 2.31
CA SER A 185 -5.02 17.48 0.99
C SER A 185 -5.80 18.58 0.26
N LEU A 186 -6.52 19.44 1.00
CA LEU A 186 -7.20 20.60 0.44
C LEU A 186 -6.20 21.65 -0.06
N ASN A 187 -5.15 21.93 0.71
CA ASN A 187 -4.10 22.85 0.30
C ASN A 187 -3.38 22.37 -0.98
N ILE A 188 -3.03 21.08 -1.05
CA ILE A 188 -2.43 20.47 -2.25
C ILE A 188 -3.35 20.63 -3.47
N LEU A 189 -4.65 20.38 -3.32
CA LEU A 189 -5.62 20.54 -4.40
C LEU A 189 -5.74 22.00 -4.87
N ASN A 190 -5.74 22.95 -3.93
CA ASN A 190 -5.79 24.37 -4.25
C ASN A 190 -4.52 24.82 -4.99
N ASP A 191 -3.34 24.40 -4.53
CA ASP A 191 -2.07 24.72 -5.17
C ASP A 191 -2.01 24.20 -6.61
N TYR A 192 -2.39 22.94 -6.82
CA TYR A 192 -2.51 22.36 -8.16
C TYR A 192 -3.49 23.16 -9.04
N THR A 193 -4.66 23.52 -8.50
CA THR A 193 -5.71 24.24 -9.26
C THR A 193 -5.25 25.64 -9.66
N ASN A 194 -4.64 26.37 -8.73
CA ASN A 194 -4.10 27.71 -8.97
C ASN A 194 -3.00 27.68 -10.02
N GLN A 195 -2.11 26.68 -9.95
CA GLN A 195 -1.04 26.53 -10.92
C GLN A 195 -1.57 26.18 -12.31
N LYS A 196 -2.51 25.21 -12.40
CA LYS A 196 -3.17 24.85 -13.65
C LYS A 196 -3.79 26.08 -14.33
N GLN A 197 -4.56 26.86 -13.57
CA GLN A 197 -5.18 28.09 -14.07
C GLN A 197 -4.15 29.12 -14.54
N ALA A 198 -3.06 29.31 -13.78
CA ALA A 198 -2.02 30.26 -14.15
C ALA A 198 -1.30 29.88 -15.46
N GLU A 199 -1.02 28.60 -15.69
CA GLU A 199 -0.38 28.13 -16.93
C GLU A 199 -1.33 28.18 -18.13
N GLU A 200 -2.60 27.79 -17.96
CA GLU A 200 -3.63 27.87 -19.01
C GLU A 200 -3.97 29.32 -19.38
N GLN A 201 -3.87 30.27 -18.43
CA GLN A 201 -4.02 31.70 -18.72
C GLN A 201 -2.84 32.25 -19.55
N LYS A 202 -1.60 31.79 -19.30
CA LYS A 202 -0.43 32.21 -20.10
C LYS A 202 -0.50 31.67 -21.52
N ASN A 203 -1.01 30.44 -21.69
CA ASN A 203 -1.19 29.82 -22.98
C ASN A 203 -2.46 28.95 -22.99
N PRO A 204 -3.57 29.42 -23.60
CA PRO A 204 -4.83 28.65 -23.66
C PRO A 204 -4.73 27.30 -24.37
N SER A 205 -3.68 27.06 -25.16
CA SER A 205 -3.42 25.76 -25.81
C SER A 205 -2.60 24.80 -24.94
N TYR A 206 -2.10 25.25 -23.79
CA TYR A 206 -1.28 24.46 -22.89
C TYR A 206 -2.16 23.51 -22.06
N ASN A 207 -1.88 22.22 -22.15
CA ASN A 207 -2.54 21.20 -21.35
C ASN A 207 -1.65 20.81 -20.17
N PHE A 208 -1.96 21.35 -18.99
CA PHE A 208 -1.18 21.10 -17.78
C PHE A 208 -1.23 19.64 -17.34
N ASP A 209 -2.40 18.99 -17.46
CA ASP A 209 -2.57 17.59 -17.07
C ASP A 209 -1.73 16.65 -17.94
N GLU A 210 -1.68 16.88 -19.24
CA GLU A 210 -0.85 16.13 -20.18
C GLU A 210 0.66 16.32 -19.93
N THR A 211 1.07 17.55 -19.57
CA THR A 211 2.46 17.84 -19.21
C THR A 211 2.88 17.12 -17.93
N ILE A 212 1.97 17.01 -16.96
CA ILE A 212 2.24 16.25 -15.74
C ILE A 212 2.33 14.76 -16.04
N ASP A 213 1.39 14.19 -16.80
CA ASP A 213 1.38 12.76 -17.09
C ASP A 213 2.65 12.32 -17.84
N THR A 214 3.14 13.14 -18.78
CA THR A 214 4.42 12.94 -19.47
C THR A 214 5.61 13.04 -18.51
N THR A 215 5.61 14.02 -17.60
CA THR A 215 6.67 14.18 -16.58
C THR A 215 6.71 13.01 -15.59
N LEU A 216 5.54 12.48 -15.22
CA LEU A 216 5.39 11.33 -14.33
C LEU A 216 5.73 9.99 -15.01
N LYS A 217 6.11 9.99 -16.29
CA LYS A 217 6.48 8.81 -17.09
C LYS A 217 5.47 7.67 -16.96
N LYS A 218 4.16 7.98 -16.87
CA LYS A 218 3.14 6.93 -16.94
C LYS A 218 3.22 6.30 -18.32
N ASN A 219 3.64 5.03 -18.38
CA ASN A 219 3.57 4.26 -19.60
C ASN A 219 2.09 3.92 -19.83
N PRO A 220 1.41 4.46 -20.87
CA PRO A 220 -0.03 4.32 -21.04
C PRO A 220 -0.49 2.88 -21.35
N SER A 221 0.46 1.94 -21.51
CA SER A 221 0.23 0.57 -21.93
C SER A 221 0.49 -0.48 -20.84
N ILE A 222 0.74 -0.09 -19.59
CA ILE A 222 0.91 -1.08 -18.52
C ILE A 222 -0.46 -1.65 -18.18
N THR A 223 -0.75 -2.84 -18.73
CA THR A 223 -1.62 -3.79 -18.05
C THR A 223 -1.04 -3.99 -16.67
N ILE A 224 -1.78 -3.59 -15.64
CA ILE A 224 -1.37 -3.75 -14.27
C ILE A 224 -1.58 -5.23 -13.93
N GLU A 225 -0.57 -6.02 -14.28
CA GLU A 225 -0.51 -7.42 -13.89
C GLU A 225 -0.20 -7.47 -12.40
N THR A 226 -1.16 -8.00 -11.65
CA THR A 226 -0.96 -8.39 -10.26
C THR A 226 -0.38 -9.79 -10.25
N HIS A 227 0.55 -10.05 -9.33
CA HIS A 227 1.03 -11.38 -9.03
C HIS A 227 -0.16 -12.32 -8.77
N SER A 228 -0.11 -13.56 -9.26
CA SER A 228 -1.24 -14.50 -9.15
C SER A 228 -1.62 -14.83 -7.70
N GLU A 229 -0.68 -14.66 -6.77
CA GLU A 229 -0.85 -14.85 -5.33
C GLU A 229 -1.05 -13.51 -4.55
N ALA A 230 -1.29 -12.40 -5.26
CA ALA A 230 -1.69 -11.15 -4.63
C ALA A 230 -3.20 -11.17 -4.32
N ASN A 231 -3.57 -10.87 -3.08
CA ASN A 231 -4.96 -10.83 -2.64
C ASN A 231 -5.34 -9.45 -2.09
N TYR A 232 -6.40 -8.85 -2.66
CA TYR A 232 -6.90 -7.53 -2.31
C TYR A 232 -8.35 -7.52 -1.79
N THR A 233 -8.86 -8.68 -1.36
CA THR A 233 -10.19 -8.82 -0.74
C THR A 233 -10.07 -8.94 0.77
N SER A 234 -11.07 -8.45 1.51
CA SER A 234 -11.11 -8.56 2.97
C SER A 234 -11.24 -10.01 3.41
N GLY A 235 -10.56 -10.36 4.50
CA GLY A 235 -10.63 -11.69 5.08
C GLY A 235 -9.89 -11.79 6.40
N ILE A 236 -10.07 -12.93 7.07
CA ILE A 236 -9.27 -13.29 8.24
C ILE A 236 -7.84 -13.60 7.77
N LEU A 237 -6.85 -12.98 8.43
CA LEU A 237 -5.45 -13.21 8.15
C LEU A 237 -4.84 -14.18 9.16
N ASP A 238 -4.19 -15.22 8.67
CA ASP A 238 -3.34 -16.10 9.46
C ASP A 238 -1.94 -15.47 9.54
N LEU A 239 -1.68 -14.77 10.65
CA LEU A 239 -0.47 -13.96 10.83
C LEU A 239 0.60 -14.74 11.60
N PRO A 240 1.87 -14.64 11.19
CA PRO A 240 2.94 -15.35 11.88
C PRO A 240 3.11 -14.81 13.32
N PRO A 241 3.40 -15.66 14.30
CA PRO A 241 3.68 -15.22 15.65
C PRO A 241 5.02 -14.48 15.71
N ASN A 242 5.16 -13.55 16.66
CA ASN A 242 6.42 -12.84 16.96
C ASN A 242 7.03 -12.05 15.79
N LEU A 243 6.20 -11.26 15.09
CA LEU A 243 6.69 -10.28 14.12
C LEU A 243 7.64 -9.25 14.79
N PRO A 244 8.59 -8.67 14.05
CA PRO A 244 9.48 -7.64 14.59
C PRO A 244 8.74 -6.34 14.87
N GLU A 245 9.28 -5.50 15.75
CA GLU A 245 8.75 -4.16 15.99
C GLU A 245 8.73 -3.35 14.69
N PRO A 246 7.66 -2.58 14.40
CA PRO A 246 7.57 -1.79 13.19
C PRO A 246 8.69 -0.74 13.10
N THR A 247 9.39 -0.69 11.97
CA THR A 247 10.41 0.34 11.71
C THR A 247 10.16 1.05 10.38
N ASN A 248 10.70 2.26 10.24
CA ASN A 248 10.77 2.94 8.95
C ASN A 248 12.08 2.55 8.26
N TRP A 249 12.02 2.17 6.97
CA TRP A 249 13.20 1.89 6.18
C TRP A 249 13.62 3.15 5.39
N PRO A 250 14.86 3.66 5.57
CA PRO A 250 15.25 4.96 5.00
C PRO A 250 15.23 5.03 3.48
N ASN A 251 15.61 3.95 2.80
CA ASN A 251 15.70 3.91 1.34
C ASN A 251 14.99 2.69 0.77
N GLN A 252 13.74 2.88 0.32
CA GLN A 252 12.91 1.80 -0.23
C GLN A 252 13.56 1.08 -1.43
N GLN A 253 14.45 1.74 -2.19
CA GLN A 253 15.16 1.12 -3.33
C GLN A 253 16.20 0.08 -2.89
N GLU A 254 16.71 0.19 -1.67
CA GLU A 254 17.71 -0.71 -1.07
C GLU A 254 17.07 -1.71 -0.11
N PHE A 255 15.74 -1.79 -0.03
CA PHE A 255 15.06 -2.71 0.86
C PHE A 255 15.33 -4.18 0.46
N ILE A 256 15.86 -4.97 1.40
CA ILE A 256 16.14 -6.39 1.19
C ILE A 256 15.01 -7.24 1.76
N SER A 257 14.22 -7.84 0.86
CA SER A 257 13.09 -8.70 1.21
C SER A 257 13.51 -9.92 2.05
N SER A 258 12.68 -10.24 3.04
CA SER A 258 12.81 -11.44 3.88
C SER A 258 12.78 -12.73 3.06
N ARG A 259 12.17 -12.71 1.87
CA ARG A 259 12.13 -13.85 0.95
C ARG A 259 13.52 -14.30 0.52
N ILE A 260 14.45 -13.36 0.32
CA ILE A 260 15.81 -13.63 -0.17
C ILE A 260 16.57 -14.47 0.86
N TYR A 261 16.53 -14.09 2.14
CA TYR A 261 17.18 -14.84 3.21
C TYR A 261 16.63 -16.27 3.36
N SER A 262 15.32 -16.45 3.12
CA SER A 262 14.72 -17.79 3.14
C SER A 262 15.22 -18.66 2.00
N GLN A 263 15.41 -18.09 0.80
CA GLN A 263 15.94 -18.80 -0.37
C GLN A 263 17.41 -19.18 -0.17
N ASP A 264 18.22 -18.29 0.41
CA ASP A 264 19.62 -18.59 0.74
C ASP A 264 19.74 -19.69 1.81
N LEU A 265 18.88 -19.66 2.83
CA LEU A 265 18.83 -20.70 3.86
C LEU A 265 18.36 -22.04 3.29
N LEU A 266 17.37 -22.03 2.38
CA LEU A 266 16.91 -23.23 1.67
C LEU A 266 17.99 -23.78 0.72
N ALA A 267 18.68 -22.92 -0.02
CA ALA A 267 19.80 -23.31 -0.87
C ALA A 267 20.95 -23.91 -0.05
N SER A 268 21.28 -23.30 1.09
CA SER A 268 22.28 -23.83 2.04
C SER A 268 21.88 -25.20 2.61
N LYS A 269 20.62 -25.35 3.04
CA LYS A 269 20.09 -26.63 3.52
C LYS A 269 20.05 -27.70 2.41
N PHE A 270 19.72 -27.32 1.17
CA PHE A 270 19.73 -28.22 0.03
C PHE A 270 21.13 -28.71 -0.32
N ILE A 271 22.12 -27.80 -0.33
CA ILE A 271 23.54 -28.15 -0.52
C ILE A 271 24.01 -29.11 0.58
N PHE A 272 23.63 -28.86 1.84
CA PHE A 272 23.95 -29.75 2.95
C PHE A 272 23.32 -31.14 2.78
N PHE A 273 22.05 -31.21 2.36
CA PHE A 273 21.36 -32.47 2.12
C PHE A 273 21.96 -33.27 0.95
N LEU A 274 22.33 -32.57 -0.13
CA LEU A 274 23.02 -33.16 -1.27
C LEU A 274 24.40 -33.70 -0.86
N TYR A 275 25.15 -32.96 -0.05
CA TYR A 275 26.42 -33.39 0.51
C TYR A 275 26.28 -34.68 1.33
N ILE A 276 25.31 -34.74 2.25
CA ILE A 276 25.02 -35.96 3.03
C ILE A 276 24.68 -37.13 2.11
N SER A 277 23.83 -36.90 1.10
CA SER A 277 23.41 -37.95 0.15
C SER A 277 24.60 -38.51 -0.66
N ILE A 278 25.53 -37.64 -1.09
CA ILE A 278 26.77 -38.06 -1.78
C ILE A 278 27.69 -38.85 -0.84
N CYS A 279 27.83 -38.41 0.42
CA CYS A 279 28.63 -39.11 1.43
C CYS A 279 28.07 -40.51 1.72
N LEU A 280 26.76 -40.64 1.91
CA LEU A 280 26.08 -41.93 2.09
C LEU A 280 26.26 -42.84 0.87
N PHE A 281 26.13 -42.31 -0.35
CA PHE A 281 26.36 -43.08 -1.57
C PHE A 281 27.81 -43.59 -1.69
N LYS A 282 28.80 -42.76 -1.32
CA LYS A 282 30.21 -43.19 -1.28
C LYS A 282 30.45 -44.27 -0.23
N ILE A 283 29.87 -44.15 0.96
CA ILE A 283 29.96 -45.15 2.03
C ILE A 283 29.34 -46.48 1.56
N MET A 284 28.15 -46.45 0.96
CA MET A 284 27.50 -47.65 0.43
C MET A 284 28.34 -48.33 -0.67
N LYS A 285 28.99 -47.55 -1.54
CA LYS A 285 29.94 -48.09 -2.53
C LYS A 285 31.16 -48.75 -1.87
N LEU A 286 31.74 -48.14 -0.83
CA LEU A 286 32.86 -48.75 -0.09
C LEU A 286 32.45 -50.05 0.60
N ILE A 287 31.27 -50.09 1.22
CA ILE A 287 30.74 -51.29 1.87
C ILE A 287 30.54 -52.40 0.83
N ASN A 288 29.92 -52.10 -0.32
CA ASN A 288 29.74 -53.10 -1.38
C ASN A 288 31.07 -53.62 -1.98
N ILE A 289 32.14 -52.82 -1.94
CA ILE A 289 33.49 -53.26 -2.37
C ILE A 289 34.11 -54.21 -1.34
N LEU A 290 33.87 -53.99 -0.05
CA LEU A 290 34.41 -54.82 1.05
C LEU A 290 33.70 -56.17 1.22
N PHE A 291 32.51 -56.34 0.64
CA PHE A 291 31.69 -57.56 0.73
C PHE A 291 31.55 -58.33 -0.59
N LEU A 292 32.40 -58.06 -1.60
CA LEU A 292 32.50 -58.93 -2.78
C LEU A 292 33.06 -60.30 -2.36
N PRO A 293 32.40 -61.42 -2.71
CA PRO A 293 32.92 -62.74 -2.40
C PRO A 293 34.22 -62.96 -3.20
N LEU A 294 35.30 -63.32 -2.49
CA LEU A 294 36.55 -63.80 -3.07
C LEU A 294 36.33 -65.09 -3.86
#